data_AF-A0A2V6YPI1-F1
#
_entry.id   AF-A0A2V6YPI1-F1
#
_cell.length_a   1.000
_cell.length_b   1.000
_cell.length_c   1.000
_cell.angle_alpha   90.00
_cell.angle_beta   90.00
_cell.angle_gamma   90.00
#
_symmetry.space_group_name_H-M   'P 1'
#
loop_
_entity.id
_entity.type
_entity.pdbx_description
1 polymer ?
#
loop_
_entity_poly.entity_id
_entity_poly.type
_entity_poly.pdbx_seq_one_letter_code
_entity_poly.pdbx_strand_id
1 'polypeptide(L)'
;MARAAQLARAPGRGEPGARPRALLRRDGPRRPRGARVGRGVSRYETNVLLYRLKKDAAFRDRFRADPRQALAGADLSDEEREAFVRWDARKLNDLGGLLHLLISIPGLGSH
;
A
#
# COMPACT_ATOMS: atom_id res chain seq x y z
N MET A 1 -58.45 -4.32 -19.26
CA MET A 1 -58.65 -2.87 -19.50
C MET A 1 -58.36 -2.13 -18.20
N ALA A 2 -57.17 -1.55 -18.03
CA ALA A 2 -56.88 -0.55 -16.98
C ALA A 2 -55.82 0.42 -17.51
N ARG A 3 -56.09 1.72 -17.33
CA ARG A 3 -55.53 2.87 -18.05
C ARG A 3 -54.64 3.68 -17.09
N ALA A 4 -53.58 4.25 -17.68
CA ALA A 4 -52.60 5.24 -17.22
C ALA A 4 -52.83 6.07 -15.93
N ALA A 5 -51.72 6.36 -15.24
CA ALA A 5 -51.47 7.65 -14.59
C ALA A 5 -49.97 7.99 -14.61
N GLN A 6 -49.60 8.96 -15.46
CA GLN A 6 -48.33 9.69 -15.44
C GLN A 6 -48.25 10.58 -14.19
N LEU A 7 -47.05 10.77 -13.64
CA LEU A 7 -46.75 11.87 -12.71
C LEU A 7 -45.60 12.71 -13.27
N ALA A 8 -45.84 14.02 -13.36
CA ALA A 8 -44.90 15.04 -13.82
C ALA A 8 -44.74 16.15 -12.76
N ARG A 9 -43.47 16.55 -12.52
CA ARG A 9 -42.93 17.81 -11.91
C ARG A 9 -43.40 18.18 -10.48
N ALA A 10 -42.66 18.90 -9.63
CA ALA A 10 -41.74 20.04 -9.81
C ALA A 10 -40.82 20.25 -8.55
N PRO A 11 -39.92 21.26 -8.53
CA PRO A 11 -38.79 21.40 -7.59
C PRO A 11 -39.09 22.33 -6.39
N GLY A 12 -38.36 22.16 -5.28
CA GLY A 12 -38.41 23.04 -4.11
C GLY A 12 -37.02 23.42 -3.60
N ARG A 13 -36.72 24.72 -3.55
CA ARG A 13 -35.53 25.32 -2.91
C ARG A 13 -35.79 25.55 -1.42
N GLY A 14 -34.76 25.43 -0.58
CA GLY A 14 -34.75 25.95 0.80
C GLY A 14 -33.51 25.54 1.60
N GLU A 15 -32.46 26.36 1.54
CA GLU A 15 -31.34 26.43 2.53
C GLU A 15 -31.84 27.14 3.81
N PRO A 16 -31.30 26.89 5.03
CA PRO A 16 -30.02 27.52 5.42
C PRO A 16 -29.14 26.81 6.49
N GLY A 17 -27.82 26.93 6.32
CA GLY A 17 -26.96 27.53 7.35
C GLY A 17 -26.13 26.63 8.27
N ALA A 18 -24.84 26.49 7.96
CA ALA A 18 -23.74 26.61 8.94
C ALA A 18 -22.39 26.70 8.21
N ARG A 19 -21.66 27.80 8.40
CA ARG A 19 -20.20 27.86 8.13
C ARG A 19 -19.46 27.28 9.36
N PRO A 20 -18.29 26.66 9.17
CA PRO A 20 -17.08 27.44 9.41
C PRO A 20 -15.93 27.13 8.42
N ARG A 21 -15.01 28.11 8.34
CA ARG A 21 -13.74 28.10 7.60
C ARG A 21 -12.97 26.77 7.69
N ALA A 22 -12.52 26.26 6.54
CA ALA A 22 -11.35 25.39 6.46
C ALA A 22 -10.22 26.09 5.71
N LEU A 23 -9.24 26.52 6.50
CA LEU A 23 -7.91 26.94 6.08
C LEU A 23 -7.18 25.77 5.42
N LEU A 24 -7.02 25.78 4.09
CA LEU A 24 -5.94 25.00 3.45
C LEU A 24 -5.29 25.82 2.35
N ARG A 25 -4.50 26.80 2.78
CA ARG A 25 -3.36 27.30 2.02
C ARG A 25 -2.13 26.50 2.47
N ARG A 26 -1.66 25.59 1.64
CA ARG A 26 -0.24 25.45 1.23
C ARG A 26 -0.07 24.28 0.26
N ASP A 27 0.10 24.64 -1.00
CA ASP A 27 1.05 23.97 -1.88
C ASP A 27 2.39 23.81 -1.13
N GLY A 28 2.76 22.58 -0.83
CA GLY A 28 4.10 22.21 -0.41
C GLY A 28 4.84 21.60 -1.60
N PRO A 29 5.94 22.20 -2.10
CA PRO A 29 6.76 21.55 -3.10
C PRO A 29 7.56 20.44 -2.42
N ARG A 30 7.57 19.24 -3.03
CA ARG A 30 8.23 17.98 -2.64
C ARG A 30 7.30 16.89 -2.11
N ARG A 31 6.46 16.35 -3.00
CA ARG A 31 6.38 14.89 -3.10
C ARG A 31 7.48 14.47 -4.07
N PRO A 32 8.47 13.64 -3.70
CA PRO A 32 9.22 12.93 -4.72
C PRO A 32 8.17 12.11 -5.48
N ARG A 33 7.89 12.52 -6.73
CA ARG A 33 7.22 11.65 -7.68
C ARG A 33 8.12 10.43 -7.77
N GLY A 34 7.70 9.35 -7.12
CA GLY A 34 8.43 8.08 -7.10
C GLY A 34 8.87 7.77 -8.51
N ALA A 35 10.16 7.47 -8.65
CA ALA A 35 10.83 7.20 -9.91
C ALA A 35 10.04 6.15 -10.70
N ARG A 36 9.13 6.60 -11.56
CA ARG A 36 8.65 5.81 -12.69
C ARG A 36 9.66 6.09 -13.78
N VAL A 37 10.65 5.21 -13.89
CA VAL A 37 11.03 4.50 -15.11
C VAL A 37 12.19 3.58 -14.73
N GLY A 38 11.87 2.28 -14.62
CA GLY A 38 12.83 1.19 -14.43
C GLY A 38 12.18 0.01 -13.70
N ARG A 39 11.88 -1.07 -14.43
CA ARG A 39 11.57 -2.44 -13.92
C ARG A 39 10.15 -2.68 -13.36
N GLY A 40 9.23 -3.02 -14.26
CA GLY A 40 7.84 -3.45 -13.95
C GLY A 40 7.68 -4.77 -13.18
N VAL A 41 8.76 -5.35 -12.64
CA VAL A 41 8.76 -6.66 -11.94
C VAL A 41 9.05 -6.52 -10.45
N SER A 42 9.77 -5.47 -10.03
CA SER A 42 10.34 -5.34 -8.67
C SER A 42 9.26 -5.14 -7.57
N ARG A 43 8.21 -4.35 -7.85
CA ARG A 43 7.06 -4.19 -6.93
C ARG A 43 6.26 -5.48 -6.75
N TYR A 44 6.13 -6.29 -7.80
CA TYR A 44 5.34 -7.52 -7.73
C TYR A 44 6.02 -8.51 -6.80
N GLU A 45 7.30 -8.79 -7.02
CA GLU A 45 8.06 -9.75 -6.23
C GLU A 45 8.15 -9.33 -4.75
N THR A 46 8.41 -8.04 -4.50
CA THR A 46 8.37 -7.48 -3.14
C THR A 46 7.05 -7.78 -2.43
N ASN A 47 5.91 -7.58 -3.10
CA ASN A 47 4.61 -7.83 -2.47
C ASN A 47 4.28 -9.33 -2.35
N VAL A 48 4.70 -10.17 -3.31
CA VAL A 48 4.60 -11.64 -3.19
C VAL A 48 5.33 -12.13 -1.96
N LEU A 49 6.56 -11.68 -1.74
CA LEU A 49 7.35 -12.05 -0.57
C LEU A 49 6.72 -11.55 0.73
N LEU A 50 6.21 -10.32 0.79
CA LEU A 50 5.50 -9.81 1.96
C LEU A 50 4.26 -10.65 2.28
N TYR A 51 3.50 -11.05 1.26
CA TYR A 51 2.38 -11.97 1.43
C TYR A 51 2.81 -13.34 1.92
N ARG A 52 3.90 -13.88 1.37
CA ARG A 52 4.44 -15.18 1.79
C ARG A 52 4.93 -15.13 3.23
N LEU A 53 5.69 -14.11 3.63
CA LEU A 53 6.10 -13.90 5.02
C LEU A 53 4.91 -13.77 5.97
N LYS A 54 3.81 -13.17 5.52
CA LYS A 54 2.58 -13.09 6.32
C LYS A 54 1.91 -14.45 6.48
N LYS A 55 1.79 -15.24 5.40
CA LYS A 55 0.92 -16.42 5.32
C LYS A 55 1.62 -17.76 5.57
N ASP A 56 2.89 -17.88 5.24
CA ASP A 56 3.69 -19.10 5.32
C ASP A 56 4.65 -19.02 6.52
N ALA A 57 4.28 -19.70 7.61
CA ALA A 57 5.09 -19.73 8.83
C ALA A 57 6.46 -20.39 8.58
N ALA A 58 6.53 -21.46 7.81
CA ALA A 58 7.78 -22.17 7.54
C ALA A 58 8.74 -21.30 6.71
N PHE A 59 8.23 -20.57 5.73
CA PHE A 59 9.05 -19.59 5.00
C PHE A 59 9.53 -18.46 5.90
N ARG A 60 8.65 -17.95 6.78
CA ARG A 60 9.03 -16.91 7.73
C ARG A 60 10.09 -17.39 8.72
N ASP A 61 10.04 -18.63 9.19
CA ASP A 61 11.05 -19.17 10.09
C ASP A 61 12.39 -19.36 9.39
N ARG A 62 12.40 -19.86 8.15
CA ARG A 62 13.61 -19.89 7.30
C ARG A 62 14.18 -18.49 7.07
N PHE A 63 13.31 -17.52 6.80
CA PHE A 63 13.71 -16.13 6.61
C PHE A 63 14.32 -15.53 7.87
N ARG A 64 13.80 -15.82 9.07
CA ARG A 64 14.41 -15.36 10.32
C ARG A 64 15.76 -16.02 10.61
N ALA A 65 15.92 -17.29 10.25
CA ALA A 65 17.16 -18.01 10.44
C ALA A 65 18.26 -17.53 9.48
N ASP A 66 17.91 -17.35 8.20
CA ASP A 66 18.81 -16.83 7.17
C ASP A 66 18.03 -16.08 6.08
N PRO A 67 17.91 -14.75 6.19
CA PRO A 67 17.18 -13.94 5.21
C PRO A 67 17.81 -14.02 3.81
N ARG A 68 19.15 -14.10 3.71
CA ARG A 68 19.83 -14.09 2.40
C ARG A 68 19.55 -15.38 1.66
N GLN A 69 19.67 -16.51 2.34
CA GLN A 69 19.38 -17.82 1.76
C GLN A 69 17.88 -17.97 1.43
N ALA A 70 16.99 -17.51 2.31
CA ALA A 70 15.54 -17.59 2.08
C ALA A 70 15.08 -16.78 0.85
N LEU A 71 15.80 -15.71 0.49
CA LEU A 71 15.53 -14.86 -0.66
C LEU A 71 16.30 -15.27 -1.93
N ALA A 72 17.20 -16.26 -1.89
CA ALA A 72 18.15 -16.52 -2.98
C ALA A 72 17.47 -16.79 -4.34
N GLY A 73 16.27 -17.38 -4.34
CA GLY A 73 15.48 -17.64 -5.55
C GLY A 73 14.51 -16.53 -5.97
N ALA A 74 14.44 -15.42 -5.23
CA ALA A 74 13.54 -14.32 -5.55
C ALA A 74 14.19 -13.33 -6.54
N ASP A 75 13.41 -12.87 -7.52
CA ASP A 75 13.82 -11.85 -8.50
C ASP A 75 13.78 -10.44 -7.88
N LEU A 76 14.67 -10.24 -6.92
CA LEU A 76 14.88 -8.96 -6.24
C LEU A 76 16.12 -8.27 -6.78
N SER A 77 16.03 -6.96 -6.93
CA SER A 77 17.22 -6.12 -7.00
C SER A 77 18.04 -6.20 -5.71
N ASP A 78 19.32 -5.84 -5.79
CA ASP A 78 20.20 -5.81 -4.61
C ASP A 78 19.66 -4.88 -3.52
N GLU A 79 19.05 -3.77 -3.92
CA GLU A 79 18.45 -2.79 -3.00
C GLU A 79 17.25 -3.37 -2.26
N GLU A 80 16.36 -4.08 -2.96
CA GLU A 80 15.21 -4.75 -2.34
C GLU A 80 15.67 -5.88 -1.41
N ARG A 81 16.63 -6.68 -1.86
CA ARG A 81 17.19 -7.77 -1.07
C ARG A 81 17.79 -7.25 0.23
N GLU A 82 18.58 -6.18 0.17
CA GLU A 82 19.16 -5.57 1.37
C GLU A 82 18.08 -4.98 2.28
N ALA A 83 17.05 -4.34 1.71
CA ALA A 83 15.92 -3.84 2.48
C ALA A 83 15.16 -4.97 3.22
N PHE A 84 14.98 -6.14 2.59
CA PHE A 84 14.43 -7.31 3.27
C PHE A 84 15.37 -7.87 4.34
N VAL A 85 16.65 -8.05 4.04
CA VAL A 85 17.66 -8.60 4.97
C VAL A 85 17.74 -7.76 6.24
N ARG A 86 17.72 -6.44 6.12
CA ARG A 86 17.73 -5.51 7.26
C ARG A 86 16.36 -5.32 7.91
N TRP A 87 15.32 -5.86 7.29
CA TRP A 87 13.92 -5.55 7.58
C TRP A 87 13.66 -4.04 7.68
N ASP A 88 14.17 -3.27 6.71
CA ASP A 88 13.95 -1.83 6.63
C ASP A 88 12.55 -1.54 6.08
N ALA A 89 11.56 -1.53 6.99
CA ALA A 89 10.16 -1.32 6.63
C ALA A 89 9.91 0.00 5.89
N ARG A 90 10.69 1.05 6.18
CA ARG A 90 10.58 2.33 5.47
C ARG A 90 11.06 2.16 4.04
N LYS A 91 12.24 1.59 3.84
CA LYS A 91 12.80 1.37 2.51
C LYS A 91 11.94 0.41 1.68
N LEU A 92 11.44 -0.68 2.28
CA LEU A 92 10.51 -1.60 1.63
C LEU A 92 9.21 -0.90 1.22
N ASN A 93 8.72 0.08 1.99
CA ASN A 93 7.57 0.88 1.59
C ASN A 93 7.89 1.83 0.43
N ASP A 94 9.03 2.50 0.46
CA ASP A 94 9.51 3.38 -0.62
C ASP A 94 9.70 2.60 -1.94
N LEU A 95 10.11 1.33 -1.86
CA LEU A 95 10.24 0.39 -2.98
C LEU A 95 8.88 -0.20 -3.46
N GLY A 96 7.76 0.22 -2.88
CA GLY A 96 6.43 -0.15 -3.32
C GLY A 96 5.80 -1.36 -2.59
N GLY A 97 6.41 -1.79 -1.50
CA GLY A 97 5.85 -2.74 -0.55
C GLY A 97 4.61 -2.18 0.16
N LEU A 98 3.58 -3.02 0.29
CA LEU A 98 2.34 -2.64 0.95
C LEU A 98 2.55 -2.46 2.46
N LEU A 99 2.42 -1.22 2.93
CA LEU A 99 2.62 -0.84 4.35
C LEU A 99 1.83 -1.72 5.32
N HIS A 100 0.57 -2.04 4.99
CA HIS A 100 -0.26 -2.87 5.85
C HIS A 100 0.29 -4.30 6.03
N LEU A 101 1.08 -4.83 5.10
CA LEU A 101 1.76 -6.10 5.26
C LEU A 101 3.00 -5.94 6.14
N LEU A 102 3.82 -4.91 5.88
CA LEU A 102 5.05 -4.64 6.63
C LEU A 102 4.83 -4.55 8.14
N ILE A 103 3.72 -3.95 8.58
CA ILE A 103 3.38 -3.79 10.00
C ILE A 103 2.63 -4.99 10.60
N SER A 104 2.18 -5.95 9.79
CA SER A 104 1.33 -7.07 10.23
C SER A 104 1.94 -8.45 10.06
N ILE A 105 3.23 -8.54 9.75
CA ILE A 105 3.94 -9.82 9.69
C ILE A 105 4.38 -10.21 11.10
N PRO A 106 3.89 -11.33 11.64
CA PRO A 106 4.23 -11.78 12.99
C PRO A 106 5.74 -11.88 13.18
N GLY A 107 6.25 -11.41 14.32
CA GLY A 107 7.67 -11.53 14.71
C GLY A 107 8.68 -10.99 13.69
N LEU A 108 8.28 -10.02 12.87
CA LEU A 108 9.19 -9.17 12.08
C LEU A 108 8.94 -7.67 12.33
N GLY A 109 7.76 -7.26 12.80
CA GLY A 109 7.52 -5.87 13.22
C GLY A 109 8.44 -5.46 14.38
N SER A 110 8.88 -4.19 14.38
CA SER A 110 9.61 -3.60 15.50
C SER A 110 8.76 -3.67 16.77
N HIS A 111 9.28 -4.34 17.80
CA HIS A 111 8.85 -4.19 19.19
C HIS A 111 9.42 -2.89 19.76
#